data_AF-A0A2B9E6B9-F1
#
_entry.id   AF-A0A2B9E6B9-F1
#
_cell.length_a   1.000
_cell.length_b   1.000
_cell.length_c   1.000
_cell.angle_alpha   90.00
_cell.angle_beta   90.00
_cell.angle_gamma   90.00
#
_symmetry.space_group_name_H-M   'P 1'
#
loop_
_entity.id
_entity.type
_entity.pdbx_description
1 polymer ?
#
loop_
_entity_poly.entity_id
_entity_poly.type
_entity_poly.pdbx_seq_one_letter_code
_entity_poly.pdbx_strand_id
1 'polypeptide(L)'
;MIIDKNQITKVCIDDFAIKKRQRYGTIMVDIETHKIIDLIPSRDLDDVIAWLKTFPHLKIVSRDGSITFRNAIAQAHPAAIQVSDRFHLIENLKDYTKQAFQRLLPTSIKVSHQFENQVHPAYQFLTLQEKIAIAKIHCPIKTRIVSSFYGSI
;
A
#
# COMPACT_ATOMS: atom_id res chain seq x y z
N MET A 1 15.93 -27.57 -6.65
CA MET A 1 14.66 -28.18 -6.20
C MET A 1 13.73 -28.17 -7.39
N ILE A 2 13.37 -29.34 -7.92
CA ILE A 2 12.44 -29.43 -9.05
C ILE A 2 11.03 -29.38 -8.45
N ILE A 3 10.24 -28.36 -8.80
CA ILE A 3 8.86 -28.23 -8.34
C ILE A 3 7.95 -28.97 -9.34
N ASP A 4 7.17 -29.92 -8.86
CA ASP A 4 6.18 -30.63 -9.68
C ASP A 4 4.95 -29.75 -9.88
N LYS A 5 4.78 -29.24 -11.10
CA LYS A 5 3.67 -28.35 -11.48
C LYS A 5 2.29 -29.00 -11.33
N ASN A 6 2.21 -30.33 -11.32
CA ASN A 6 0.93 -31.05 -11.18
C ASN A 6 0.38 -31.00 -9.75
N GLN A 7 1.23 -30.78 -8.74
CA GLN A 7 0.78 -30.70 -7.35
C GLN A 7 0.33 -29.30 -6.94
N ILE A 8 0.59 -28.31 -7.78
CA ILE A 8 0.31 -26.90 -7.48
C ILE A 8 -1.18 -26.62 -7.72
N THR A 9 -1.87 -26.19 -6.66
CA THR A 9 -3.31 -25.92 -6.72
C THR A 9 -3.70 -24.52 -6.24
N LYS A 10 -2.89 -23.87 -5.40
CA LYS A 10 -3.19 -22.56 -4.80
C LYS A 10 -1.97 -21.65 -4.91
N VAL A 11 -2.09 -20.58 -5.68
CA VAL A 11 -0.95 -19.71 -5.99
C VAL A 11 -1.31 -18.25 -5.89
N CYS A 12 -0.32 -17.41 -5.61
CA CYS A 12 -0.36 -15.98 -5.79
C CYS A 12 0.46 -15.60 -7.01
N ILE A 13 -0.04 -14.66 -7.80
CA ILE A 13 0.65 -14.11 -8.97
C ILE A 13 0.77 -12.60 -8.78
N ASP A 14 1.97 -12.08 -8.99
CA ASP A 14 2.26 -10.65 -8.91
C ASP A 14 3.31 -10.24 -9.94
N ASP A 15 3.48 -8.93 -10.13
CA ASP A 15 4.58 -8.39 -10.90
C ASP A 15 5.87 -8.25 -10.07
N PHE A 16 7.00 -8.45 -10.72
CA PHE A 16 8.29 -8.24 -10.07
C PHE A 16 9.22 -7.44 -10.97
N ALA A 17 9.96 -6.50 -10.38
CA ALA A 17 10.90 -5.68 -11.12
C ALA A 17 12.24 -6.41 -11.28
N ILE A 18 12.56 -6.82 -12.50
CA ILE A 18 13.90 -7.33 -12.88
C ILE A 18 14.90 -6.18 -12.90
N LYS A 19 14.48 -5.03 -13.44
CA LYS A 19 15.20 -3.76 -13.38
C LYS A 19 14.20 -2.67 -13.06
N LYS A 20 14.37 -2.05 -11.90
CA LYS A 20 13.45 -1.04 -11.36
C LYS A 20 13.11 0.01 -12.43
N ARG A 21 11.81 0.19 -12.68
CA ARG A 21 11.24 1.14 -13.68
C ARG A 21 11.59 0.87 -15.15
N GLN A 22 12.08 -0.32 -15.50
CA GLN A 22 12.40 -0.64 -16.90
C GLN A 22 11.81 -1.97 -17.34
N ARG A 23 12.10 -3.04 -16.60
CA ARG A 23 11.70 -4.39 -16.99
C ARG A 23 11.04 -5.09 -15.82
N TYR A 24 9.82 -5.53 -16.05
CA TYR A 24 8.99 -6.26 -15.11
C TYR A 24 8.72 -7.65 -15.67
N GLY A 25 8.65 -8.64 -14.79
CA GLY A 25 8.17 -9.97 -15.09
C GLY A 25 7.00 -10.33 -14.20
N THR A 26 6.56 -11.58 -14.31
CA THR A 26 5.50 -12.16 -13.49
C THR A 26 6.09 -13.26 -12.60
N ILE A 27 5.75 -13.26 -11.32
CA ILE A 27 6.18 -14.26 -10.33
C ILE A 27 4.99 -15.06 -9.83
N MET A 28 5.18 -16.36 -9.62
CA MET A 28 4.22 -17.25 -8.97
C MET A 28 4.78 -17.72 -7.62
N VAL A 29 3.96 -17.58 -6.59
CA VAL A 29 4.29 -18.01 -5.22
C VAL A 29 3.22 -18.97 -4.74
N ASP A 30 3.63 -20.06 -4.11
CA ASP A 30 2.70 -21.00 -3.48
C ASP A 30 2.07 -20.34 -2.24
N ILE A 31 0.74 -20.39 -2.13
CA ILE A 31 0.04 -19.72 -1.02
C ILE A 31 0.33 -20.40 0.32
N GLU A 32 0.50 -21.72 0.34
CA GLU A 32 0.61 -22.49 1.59
C GLU A 32 2.04 -22.50 2.13
N THR A 33 3.02 -22.65 1.24
CA THR A 33 4.43 -22.76 1.60
C THR A 33 5.18 -21.44 1.52
N HIS A 34 4.59 -20.40 0.92
CA HIS A 34 5.21 -19.10 0.68
C HIS A 34 6.51 -19.18 -0.12
N LYS A 35 6.69 -20.24 -0.92
CA LYS A 35 7.86 -20.44 -1.77
C LYS A 35 7.57 -20.00 -3.19
N ILE A 36 8.58 -19.43 -3.82
CA ILE A 36 8.54 -19.11 -5.25
C ILE A 36 8.45 -20.43 -6.02
N ILE A 37 7.43 -20.54 -6.87
CA ILE A 37 7.20 -21.69 -7.74
C ILE A 37 7.94 -21.51 -9.05
N ASP A 38 7.70 -20.38 -9.72
CA ASP A 38 8.21 -20.11 -11.05
C ASP A 38 8.12 -18.60 -11.34
N LEU A 39 8.84 -18.13 -12.36
CA LEU A 39 8.80 -16.75 -12.83
C LEU A 39 9.01 -16.68 -14.34
N ILE A 40 8.41 -15.68 -14.96
CA ILE A 40 8.63 -15.36 -16.38
C ILE A 40 9.03 -13.90 -16.55
N PRO A 41 9.93 -13.56 -17.48
CA PRO A 41 10.37 -12.20 -17.73
C PRO A 41 9.40 -11.42 -18.64
N SER A 42 8.10 -11.66 -18.52
CA SER A 42 7.04 -11.00 -19.31
C SER A 42 5.81 -10.73 -18.44
N ARG A 43 5.02 -9.75 -18.87
CA ARG A 43 3.68 -9.44 -18.34
C ARG A 43 2.62 -9.46 -19.45
N ASP A 44 3.02 -9.83 -20.66
CA ASP A 44 2.13 -9.82 -21.80
C ASP A 44 1.10 -10.93 -21.66
N LEU A 45 -0.13 -10.63 -22.10
CA LEU A 45 -1.30 -11.49 -21.86
C LEU A 45 -1.05 -12.92 -22.36
N ASP A 46 -0.58 -13.07 -23.60
CA ASP A 46 -0.37 -14.36 -24.25
C ASP A 46 0.72 -15.19 -23.57
N ASP A 47 1.81 -14.55 -23.16
CA ASP A 47 2.91 -15.20 -22.44
C ASP A 47 2.44 -15.73 -21.08
N VAL A 48 1.68 -14.91 -20.35
CA VAL A 48 1.12 -15.30 -19.05
C VAL A 48 0.11 -16.43 -19.21
N ILE A 49 -0.73 -16.42 -20.26
CA ILE A 49 -1.67 -17.51 -20.55
C ILE A 49 -0.90 -18.81 -20.82
N ALA A 50 0.08 -18.77 -21.72
CA ALA A 50 0.89 -19.94 -22.07
C ALA A 50 1.58 -20.52 -20.84
N TRP A 51 2.14 -19.65 -20.00
CA TRP A 51 2.79 -20.05 -18.75
C TRP A 51 1.81 -20.64 -17.74
N LEU A 52 0.64 -20.04 -17.53
CA LEU A 52 -0.39 -20.56 -16.62
C LEU A 52 -0.91 -21.93 -17.05
N LYS A 53 -1.03 -22.19 -18.36
CA LYS A 53 -1.42 -23.51 -18.89
C LYS A 53 -0.42 -24.62 -18.54
N THR A 54 0.81 -24.30 -18.15
CA THR A 54 1.78 -25.29 -17.66
C THR A 54 1.46 -25.84 -16.27
N PHE A 55 0.49 -25.25 -15.56
CA PHE A 55 0.02 -25.68 -14.23
C PHE A 55 -1.43 -26.21 -14.33
N PRO A 56 -1.64 -27.50 -14.63
CA PRO A 56 -2.96 -28.01 -15.05
C PRO A 56 -4.02 -28.06 -13.94
N HIS A 57 -3.62 -27.94 -12.66
CA HIS A 57 -4.50 -28.18 -11.52
C HIS A 57 -4.72 -26.95 -10.63
N LEU A 58 -4.50 -25.74 -11.17
CA LEU A 58 -4.77 -24.50 -10.44
C LEU A 58 -6.26 -24.37 -10.12
N LYS A 59 -6.56 -24.23 -8.83
CA LYS A 59 -7.92 -24.06 -8.29
C LYS A 59 -8.14 -22.67 -7.72
N ILE A 60 -7.12 -22.11 -7.08
CA ILE A 60 -7.19 -20.79 -6.46
C ILE A 60 -6.00 -19.96 -6.94
N VAL A 61 -6.29 -18.76 -7.41
CA VAL A 61 -5.28 -17.80 -7.85
C VAL A 61 -5.52 -16.47 -7.14
N SER A 62 -4.65 -16.13 -6.21
CA SER A 62 -4.55 -14.76 -5.67
C SER A 62 -3.82 -13.89 -6.67
N ARG A 63 -4.32 -12.68 -6.92
CA ARG A 63 -3.69 -11.72 -7.83
C ARG A 63 -3.92 -10.28 -7.38
N ASP A 64 -3.13 -9.38 -7.96
CA ASP A 64 -3.33 -7.95 -7.87
C ASP A 64 -4.61 -7.48 -8.61
N GLY A 65 -4.78 -6.15 -8.69
CA GLY A 65 -5.86 -5.50 -9.42
C GLY A 65 -5.75 -5.55 -10.95
N SER A 66 -4.74 -6.21 -11.53
CA SER A 66 -4.46 -6.19 -12.96
C SER A 66 -5.57 -6.86 -13.78
N ILE A 67 -6.07 -6.11 -14.77
CA ILE A 67 -7.01 -6.62 -15.78
C ILE A 67 -6.33 -7.69 -16.64
N THR A 68 -5.04 -7.52 -16.93
CA THR A 68 -4.26 -8.47 -17.73
C THR A 68 -4.20 -9.83 -17.04
N PHE A 69 -3.87 -9.87 -15.75
CA PHE A 69 -3.84 -11.13 -15.01
C PHE A 69 -5.23 -11.74 -14.84
N ARG A 70 -6.26 -10.92 -14.59
CA ARG A 70 -7.66 -11.40 -14.58
C ARG A 70 -8.01 -12.17 -15.85
N ASN A 71 -7.69 -11.57 -17.00
CA ASN A 71 -7.99 -12.14 -18.31
C ASN A 71 -7.14 -13.38 -18.59
N ALA A 72 -5.85 -13.35 -18.24
CA ALA A 72 -4.95 -14.49 -18.42
C ALA A 72 -5.44 -15.72 -17.63
N ILE A 73 -5.79 -15.53 -16.36
CA ILE A 73 -6.30 -16.59 -15.49
C ILE A 73 -7.64 -17.12 -16.00
N ALA A 74 -8.57 -16.24 -16.38
CA ALA A 74 -9.87 -16.66 -16.91
C ALA A 74 -9.75 -17.48 -18.19
N GLN A 75 -8.75 -17.22 -19.04
CA GLN A 75 -8.51 -17.96 -20.26
C GLN A 75 -7.72 -19.26 -20.03
N ALA A 76 -6.72 -19.26 -19.15
CA ALA A 76 -5.91 -20.44 -18.87
C ALA A 76 -6.65 -21.46 -17.98
N HIS A 77 -7.38 -20.96 -16.98
CA HIS A 77 -8.07 -21.76 -15.96
C HIS A 77 -9.46 -21.17 -15.65
N PRO A 78 -10.47 -21.38 -16.52
CA PRO A 78 -11.80 -20.81 -16.35
C PRO A 78 -12.51 -21.21 -15.04
N ALA A 79 -12.17 -22.39 -14.50
CA ALA A 79 -12.72 -22.90 -13.25
C ALA A 79 -11.97 -22.42 -12.00
N ALA A 80 -10.83 -21.74 -12.15
CA ALA A 80 -10.05 -21.27 -11.01
C ALA A 80 -10.73 -20.07 -10.35
N ILE A 81 -10.80 -20.11 -9.02
CA ILE A 81 -11.31 -19.01 -8.21
C ILE A 81 -10.22 -17.92 -8.15
N GLN A 82 -10.57 -16.73 -8.62
CA GLN A 82 -9.69 -15.57 -8.53
C GLN A 82 -9.96 -14.80 -7.24
N VAL A 83 -8.92 -14.55 -6.45
CA VAL A 83 -8.97 -13.82 -5.19
C VAL A 83 -8.13 -12.55 -5.32
N SER A 84 -8.65 -11.41 -4.85
CA SER A 84 -7.86 -10.19 -4.79
C SER A 84 -6.94 -10.20 -3.58
N ASP A 85 -5.67 -9.85 -3.79
CA ASP A 85 -4.71 -9.72 -2.70
C ASP A 85 -5.12 -8.62 -1.70
N ARG A 86 -4.99 -8.94 -0.40
CA ARG A 86 -5.32 -8.01 0.69
C ARG A 86 -4.50 -6.73 0.65
N PHE A 87 -3.23 -6.80 0.26
CA PHE A 87 -2.31 -5.67 0.27
C PHE A 87 -2.81 -4.61 -0.69
N HIS A 88 -3.14 -5.02 -1.92
CA HIS A 88 -3.69 -4.11 -2.93
C HIS A 88 -5.07 -3.57 -2.53
N LEU A 89 -5.93 -4.37 -1.88
CA LEU A 89 -7.21 -3.86 -1.38
C LEU A 89 -7.03 -2.74 -0.36
N ILE A 90 -6.12 -2.91 0.60
CA ILE A 90 -5.84 -1.92 1.64
C ILE A 90 -5.16 -0.68 1.03
N GLU A 91 -4.22 -0.88 0.11
CA GLU A 91 -3.53 0.21 -0.59
C GLU A 91 -4.52 1.06 -1.40
N ASN A 92 -5.41 0.41 -2.15
CA ASN A 92 -6.45 1.09 -2.90
C ASN A 92 -7.39 1.88 -1.97
N LEU A 93 -7.83 1.28 -0.86
CA LEU A 93 -8.69 1.96 0.12
C LEU A 93 -8.01 3.20 0.70
N LYS A 94 -6.73 3.09 1.10
CA LYS A 94 -5.91 4.20 1.58
C LYS A 94 -5.86 5.33 0.56
N ASP A 95 -5.60 5.01 -0.70
CA ASP A 95 -5.47 6.01 -1.76
C ASP A 95 -6.81 6.70 -2.07
N TYR A 96 -7.92 5.95 -2.11
CA TYR A 96 -9.24 6.54 -2.30
C TYR A 96 -9.65 7.42 -1.11
N THR A 97 -9.36 6.99 0.12
CA THR A 97 -9.63 7.78 1.33
C THR A 97 -8.84 9.08 1.31
N LYS A 98 -7.56 9.02 0.94
CA LYS A 98 -6.71 10.21 0.78
C LYS A 98 -7.29 11.17 -0.25
N GLN A 99 -7.71 10.67 -1.42
CA GLN A 99 -8.34 11.49 -2.45
C GLN A 99 -9.67 12.10 -1.97
N ALA A 100 -10.48 11.35 -1.24
CA ALA A 100 -11.72 11.85 -0.65
C ALA A 100 -11.45 12.98 0.34
N PHE A 101 -10.49 12.81 1.24
CA PHE A 101 -10.08 13.89 2.17
C PHE A 101 -9.56 15.11 1.44
N GLN A 102 -8.76 14.95 0.39
CA GLN A 102 -8.27 16.09 -0.41
C GLN A 102 -9.40 16.85 -1.12
N ARG A 103 -10.51 16.19 -1.45
CA ARG A 103 -11.69 16.81 -2.08
C ARG A 103 -12.64 17.44 -1.07
N LEU A 104 -12.83 16.81 0.08
CA LEU A 104 -13.85 17.17 1.06
C LEU A 104 -13.34 18.13 2.14
N LEU A 105 -12.05 18.06 2.49
CA LEU A 105 -11.48 18.90 3.54
C LEU A 105 -10.85 20.15 2.92
N PRO A 106 -10.99 21.32 3.59
CA PRO A 106 -10.30 22.52 3.15
C PRO A 106 -8.78 22.33 3.26
N THR A 107 -8.03 22.96 2.35
CA THR A 107 -6.55 22.94 2.34
C THR A 107 -5.95 23.43 3.67
N SER A 108 -6.67 24.30 4.37
CA SER A 108 -6.33 24.75 5.71
C SER A 108 -7.54 24.60 6.64
N ILE A 109 -7.31 23.94 7.76
CA ILE A 109 -8.26 23.92 8.88
C ILE A 109 -7.72 24.93 9.88
N LYS A 110 -8.43 26.05 10.04
CA LYS A 110 -8.14 26.99 11.13
C LYS A 110 -8.53 26.30 12.44
N VAL A 111 -7.53 25.79 13.16
CA VAL A 111 -7.75 25.31 14.52
C VAL A 111 -7.87 26.56 15.39
N SER A 112 -9.10 26.90 15.78
CA SER A 112 -9.31 27.92 16.80
C SER A 112 -8.72 27.41 18.11
N HIS A 113 -7.62 28.02 18.56
CA HIS A 113 -7.20 27.88 19.93
C HIS A 113 -8.27 28.55 20.80
N GLN A 114 -9.21 27.77 21.34
CA GLN A 114 -10.16 28.28 22.36
C GLN A 114 -9.48 28.50 23.72
N PHE A 115 -8.16 28.37 23.80
CA PHE A 115 -7.34 28.77 24.95
C PHE A 115 -6.46 29.97 24.58
N GLU A 116 -7.08 31.08 24.23
CA GLU A 116 -6.39 32.36 24.40
C GLU A 116 -6.32 32.64 25.90
N ASN A 117 -5.09 32.60 26.43
CA ASN A 117 -4.70 33.19 27.72
C ASN A 117 -5.09 32.50 29.03
N GLN A 118 -4.98 31.17 29.12
CA GLN A 118 -4.78 30.51 30.42
C GLN A 118 -3.47 29.74 30.42
N VAL A 119 -2.37 30.43 30.74
CA VAL A 119 -1.12 29.76 31.10
C VAL A 119 -1.42 28.98 32.38
N HIS A 120 -1.38 27.65 32.32
CA HIS A 120 -1.51 26.81 33.51
C HIS A 120 -0.50 27.32 34.57
N PRO A 121 -0.91 27.56 35.83
CA PRO A 121 -0.10 28.30 36.81
C PRO A 121 1.31 27.72 37.01
N ALA A 122 1.45 26.40 36.84
CA ALA A 122 2.74 25.69 36.85
C ALA A 122 3.77 26.20 35.81
N TYR A 123 3.32 26.88 34.75
CA TYR A 123 4.16 27.39 33.67
C TYR A 123 4.23 28.93 33.63
N GLN A 124 3.61 29.61 34.59
CA GLN A 124 3.52 31.07 34.60
C GLN A 124 4.89 31.73 34.82
N PHE A 125 5.76 31.07 35.60
CA PHE A 125 7.11 31.53 35.91
C PHE A 125 8.19 31.00 34.98
N LEU A 126 7.83 30.14 34.02
CA LEU A 126 8.81 29.58 33.09
C LEU A 126 9.14 30.58 31.98
N THR A 127 10.42 30.65 31.68
CA THR A 127 10.94 31.34 30.50
C THR A 127 10.43 30.69 29.22
N LEU A 128 10.50 31.44 28.11
CA LEU A 128 10.09 30.93 26.80
C LEU A 128 10.87 29.66 26.40
N GLN A 129 12.15 29.56 26.76
CA GLN A 129 12.99 28.39 26.46
C GLN A 129 12.55 27.16 27.25
N GLU A 130 12.17 27.31 28.51
CA GLU A 130 11.68 26.21 29.36
C GLU A 130 10.31 25.71 28.90
N LYS A 131 9.41 26.62 28.50
CA LYS A 131 8.11 26.25 27.90
C LYS A 131 8.30 25.44 26.62
N ILE A 132 9.22 25.86 25.76
CA ILE A 132 9.57 25.16 24.51
C ILE A 132 10.18 23.78 24.80
N ALA A 133 11.02 23.66 25.82
CA ALA A 133 11.61 22.38 26.22
C ALA A 133 10.56 21.37 26.70
N ILE A 134 9.60 21.81 27.54
CA ILE A 134 8.51 20.96 28.05
C ILE A 134 7.59 20.51 26.91
N ALA A 135 7.23 21.41 26.00
CA ALA A 135 6.39 21.07 24.84
C ALA A 135 7.06 20.04 23.92
N LYS A 136 8.38 20.11 23.75
CA LYS A 136 9.16 19.11 22.99
C LYS A 136 9.23 17.74 23.68
N ILE A 137 9.13 17.70 25.01
CA ILE A 137 9.10 16.44 25.79
C ILE A 137 7.71 15.78 25.71
N HIS A 138 6.64 16.57 25.81
CA HIS A 138 5.26 16.05 25.88
C HIS A 138 4.55 15.89 24.53
N CYS A 139 5.04 16.51 23.45
CA CYS A 139 4.50 16.33 22.11
C CYS A 139 5.41 15.40 21.29
N PRO A 140 5.10 14.09 21.18
CA PRO A 140 5.91 13.14 20.42
C PRO A 140 5.78 13.33 18.89
N ILE A 141 4.91 14.24 18.44
CA ILE A 141 4.64 14.48 17.02
C ILE A 141 5.53 15.64 16.56
N LYS A 142 6.56 15.34 15.75
CA LYS A 142 7.32 16.34 14.98
C LYS A 142 6.47 16.94 13.86
N THR A 143 5.36 17.60 14.20
CA THR A 143 4.68 18.49 13.25
C THR A 143 5.43 19.82 13.22
N ARG A 144 5.90 20.20 12.02
CA ARG A 144 6.50 21.51 11.75
C ARG A 144 5.40 22.56 11.95
N ILE A 145 5.31 23.14 13.15
CA ILE A 145 4.46 24.30 13.41
C ILE A 145 5.06 25.45 12.63
N VAL A 146 4.45 25.80 11.50
CA VAL A 146 4.74 27.04 10.78
C VAL A 146 4.00 28.15 11.53
N SER A 147 4.74 28.93 12.33
CA SER A 147 4.23 30.13 12.96
C SER A 147 3.98 31.20 11.88
N SER A 148 2.76 31.23 11.35
CA SER A 148 2.25 32.41 10.64
C SER A 148 1.84 33.46 11.68
N PHE A 149 2.84 34.18 12.23
CA PHE A 149 2.60 35.47 12.87
C PHE A 149 2.94 36.56 11.85
N TYR A 150 1.98 36.87 11.00
CA TYR A 150 1.90 38.18 10.34
C TYR A 150 0.51 38.72 10.67
N GLY A 151 0.44 39.46 11.77
CA GLY A 151 -0.69 40.33 12.08
C GLY A 151 -0.45 41.69 11.42
N SER A 152 -1.42 42.11 10.62
CA SER A 152 -1.52 43.47 10.08
C SER A 152 -1.96 44.45 11.16
N ILE A 153 -1.42 45.67 11.04
CA ILE A 153 -1.69 46.93 11.76
C ILE A 153 -1.02 47.05 13.13
#